data_AF-A0A7C3SYI2-F1
#
_entry.id   AF-A0A7C3SYI2-F1
#
_cell.length_a   1.000
_cell.length_b   1.000
_cell.length_c   1.000
_cell.angle_alpha   90.00
_cell.angle_beta   90.00
_cell.angle_gamma   90.00
#
_symmetry.space_group_name_H-M   'P 1'
#
loop_
_entity.id
_entity.type
_entity.pdbx_description
1 polymer ?
#
loop_
_entity_poly.entity_id
_entity_poly.type
_entity_poly.pdbx_seq_one_letter_code
_entity_poly.pdbx_strand_id
1 'polypeptide(L)' 'MDKLTIKAREALADAQRLAGERHHQFIEPEHLLLALLRQEGGTVPSLLEKIGEDP' A
#
# COMPACT_ATOMS: atom_id res chain seq x y z
N MET A 1 11.06 12.65 -5.11
CA MET A 1 10.57 11.34 -4.60
C MET A 1 11.71 10.32 -4.41
N ASP A 2 12.96 10.77 -4.50
CA ASP A 2 14.13 9.91 -4.71
C ASP A 2 14.66 9.24 -3.43
N LYS A 3 13.91 9.34 -2.32
CA LYS A 3 14.22 8.70 -1.03
C LYS A 3 13.41 7.44 -0.76
N LEU A 4 12.39 7.16 -1.57
CA LEU A 4 11.55 5.99 -1.39
C LEU A 4 12.15 4.77 -2.09
N THR A 5 11.99 3.59 -1.48
CA THR A 5 12.26 2.32 -2.15
C THR A 5 11.36 2.14 -3.36
N ILE A 6 11.72 1.23 -4.27
CA ILE A 6 10.91 0.93 -5.45
C ILE A 6 9.49 0.49 -5.02
N LYS A 7 9.40 -0.44 -4.07
CA LYS A 7 8.14 -0.94 -3.51
C LYS A 7 7.30 0.15 -2.83
N ALA A 8 7.92 1.08 -2.12
CA ALA A 8 7.18 2.20 -1.52
C ALA A 8 6.58 3.14 -2.58
N ARG A 9 7.26 3.34 -3.71
CA ARG A 9 6.71 4.11 -4.85
C ARG A 9 5.59 3.36 -5.56
N GLU A 10 5.72 2.05 -5.74
CA GLU A 10 4.66 1.19 -6.28
C GLU A 10 3.39 1.28 -5.41
N ALA A 11 3.54 1.18 -4.08
CA ALA A 11 2.41 1.26 -3.16
C ALA A 11 1.67 2.62 -3.24
N LEU A 12 2.41 3.73 -3.41
CA LEU A 12 1.79 5.04 -3.62
C LEU A 12 1.03 5.14 -4.95
N ALA A 13 1.56 4.53 -6.01
CA ALA A 13 0.87 4.48 -7.30
C ALA A 13 -0.42 3.64 -7.21
N ASP A 14 -0.37 2.49 -6.52
CA ASP A 14 -1.55 1.67 -6.28
C ASP A 14 -2.59 2.35 -5.38
N ALA A 15 -2.15 3.10 -4.36
CA ALA A 15 -3.04 3.88 -3.52
C ALA A 15 -3.80 4.95 -4.32
N GLN A 16 -3.12 5.62 -5.27
CA GLN A 16 -3.75 6.58 -6.17
C GLN A 16 -4.77 5.91 -7.09
N ARG A 17 -4.47 4.70 -7.61
CA ARG A 17 -5.39 3.90 -8.41
C ARG A 17 -6.63 3.51 -7.60
N LEU A 18 -6.44 3.03 -6.37
CA LEU A 18 -7.53 2.64 -5.47
C LEU A 18 -8.46 3.81 -5.13
N ALA A 19 -7.91 5.01 -4.91
CA ALA A 19 -8.71 6.22 -4.70
C ALA A 19 -9.54 6.56 -5.96
N GLY A 20 -8.93 6.47 -7.14
CA GLY A 20 -9.60 6.69 -8.42
C GLY A 20 -10.74 5.70 -8.70
N GLU A 21 -10.49 4.40 -8.46
CA GLU A 21 -11.48 3.32 -8.59
C GLU A 21 -12.67 3.48 -7.66
N ARG A 22 -12.46 4.11 -6.50
CA ARG A 22 -13.53 4.40 -5.51
C ARG A 22 -14.11 5.81 -5.63
N HIS A 23 -13.69 6.58 -6.63
CA HIS A 23 -14.12 7.97 -6.83
C HIS A 23 -13.83 8.89 -5.63
N HIS A 24 -12.80 8.58 -4.85
CA HIS A 24 -12.31 9.44 -3.77
C HIS A 24 -11.36 10.49 -4.35
N GLN A 25 -11.59 11.76 -4.03
CA GLN A 25 -10.82 12.88 -4.59
C GLN A 25 -9.37 12.94 -4.10
N PHE A 26 -9.11 12.33 -2.93
CA PHE A 26 -7.79 12.34 -2.30
C PHE A 26 -7.34 10.92 -1.99
N ILE A 27 -6.03 10.73 -1.95
CA ILE A 27 -5.45 9.53 -1.35
C ILE A 27 -5.60 9.67 0.17
N GLU A 28 -6.52 8.91 0.73
CA GLU A 28 -6.66 8.75 2.18
C GLU A 28 -5.80 7.57 2.70
N PRO A 29 -5.43 7.55 3.99
CA PRO A 29 -4.55 6.52 4.57
C PRO A 29 -4.99 5.08 4.30
N GLU A 30 -6.29 4.83 4.22
CA GLU A 30 -6.90 3.53 3.95
C GLU A 30 -6.51 2.98 2.58
N HIS A 31 -6.34 3.85 1.58
CA HIS A 31 -5.88 3.43 0.25
C HIS A 31 -4.43 2.98 0.27
N LEU A 32 -3.58 3.73 0.99
CA LEU A 32 -2.18 3.39 1.14
C LEU A 32 -2.01 2.10 1.95
N LEU A 33 -2.76 1.97 3.04
CA LEU A 33 -2.79 0.76 3.83
C LEU A 33 -3.20 -0.44 2.97
N LEU A 34 -4.31 -0.35 2.25
CA LEU A 34 -4.78 -1.44 1.38
C LEU A 34 -3.78 -1.78 0.27
N ALA A 35 -3.12 -0.78 -0.31
CA ALA A 35 -2.06 -1.01 -1.30
C ALA A 35 -0.87 -1.75 -0.70
N LEU A 36 -0.45 -1.38 0.52
CA LEU A 36 0.65 -2.04 1.23
C LEU A 36 0.31 -3.48 1.64
N LEU A 37 -0.91 -3.73 2.13
CA LEU A 37 -1.39 -5.08 2.50
C LEU A 37 -1.48 -6.01 1.29
N ARG A 38 -1.85 -5.49 0.12
CA ARG A 38 -1.98 -6.29 -1.11
C ARG A 38 -0.70 -6.35 -1.96
N GLN A 39 0.37 -5.68 -1.54
CA GLN A 39 1.58 -5.59 -2.33
C GLN A 39 2.35 -6.91 -2.33
N GLU A 40 2.36 -7.60 -3.47
CA GLU A 40 3.18 -8.79 -3.68
C GLU A 40 4.68 -8.49 -3.52
N GLY A 41 5.37 -9.33 -2.74
CA GLY A 41 6.77 -9.12 -2.36
C GLY A 41 7.01 -7.85 -1.53
N GLY A 42 5.95 -7.26 -0.98
CA GLY A 42 6.03 -6.15 -0.03
C GLY A 42 6.42 -6.61 1.37
N THR A 43 6.99 -5.71 2.17
CA THR A 43 7.40 -6.03 3.55
C THR A 43 6.23 -6.07 4.54
N VAL A 44 5.14 -5.35 4.25
CA VAL A 44 4.00 -5.21 5.17
C VAL A 44 3.28 -6.55 5.41
N PRO A 45 2.94 -7.35 4.38
CA PRO A 45 2.29 -8.64 4.61
C PRO A 45 3.16 -9.59 5.46
N SER A 46 4.44 -9.72 5.12
CA SER A 46 5.38 -10.53 5.90
C SER A 46 5.62 -10.01 7.33
N LEU A 47 5.41 -8.72 7.59
CA LEU A 47 5.49 -8.17 8.95
C LEU A 47 4.26 -8.56 9.77
N LEU A 48 3.06 -8.52 9.18
CA LEU A 48 1.83 -8.93 9.83
C LEU A 48 1.86 -10.42 10.21
N GLU A 49 2.28 -11.27 9.27
CA GLU A 49 2.47 -12.71 9.54
C GLU A 49 3.42 -12.94 10.72
N LYS A 50 4.51 -12.15 10.82
CA LYS A 50 5.50 -12.28 11.91
C LYS A 50 4.98 -11.85 13.27
N ILE A 51 3.99 -10.95 13.33
CA ILE A 51 3.34 -10.55 14.58
C ILE A 51 2.11 -11.40 14.90
N GLY A 52 1.80 -12.40 14.06
CA GLY A 52 0.69 -13.34 14.25
C GLY A 52 -0.64 -12.84 13.70
N GLU A 53 -0.64 -11.81 12.85
CA GLU A 53 -1.82 -11.24 12.22
C GLU A 53 -1.88 -11.61 10.73
N ASP A 54 -3.09 -11.70 10.17
CA ASP A 54 -3.33 -11.95 8.74
C ASP A 54 -3.34 -10.60 7.97
N PRO A 55 -2.59 -10.47 6.86
CA PRO A 55 -2.62 -9.29 6.01
C PRO A 55 -3.94 -8.93 5.32
#